data_AF-A0A3D3V994-F1
#
_entry.id   AF-A0A3D3V994-F1
#
_cell.length_a   1.000
_cell.length_b   1.000
_cell.length_c   1.000
_cell.angle_alpha   90.00
_cell.angle_beta   90.00
_cell.angle_gamma   90.00
#
_symmetry.space_group_name_H-M   'P 1'
#
loop_
_entity.id
_entity.type
_entity.pdbx_description
1 polymer ?
#
loop_
_entity_poly.entity_id
_entity_poly.type
_entity_poly.pdbx_seq_one_letter_code
_entity_poly.pdbx_strand_id
1 'polypeptide(L)' 'MQIKHPYLMFLGNAADQLAAKTAQGIVHWRRDWCIGQLRLENCNADLGLPEMEVSEAAAAGV' A
#
# COMPACT_ATOMS: atom_id res chain seq x y z
N MET A 1 -19.49 -6.80 5.46
CA MET A 1 -18.50 -5.71 5.61
C MET A 1 -17.91 -5.42 4.23
N GLN A 2 -17.95 -4.17 3.76
CA GLN A 2 -17.31 -3.75 2.50
C GLN A 2 -16.23 -2.71 2.83
N ILE A 3 -15.03 -2.85 2.27
CA ILE A 3 -13.94 -1.90 2.42
C ILE A 3 -13.93 -0.99 1.19
N LYS A 4 -14.22 0.30 1.38
CA LYS A 4 -14.33 1.28 0.29
C LYS A 4 -12.95 1.61 -0.29
N HIS A 5 -12.82 1.54 -1.61
CA HIS A 5 -11.62 1.94 -2.36
C HIS A 5 -11.71 3.43 -2.76
N PRO A 6 -10.60 4.12 -3.04
CA PRO A 6 -9.20 3.64 -3.18
C PRO A 6 -8.49 3.28 -1.86
N TYR A 7 -7.30 2.66 -1.96
CA TYR A 7 -6.47 2.19 -0.85
C TYR A 7 -5.06 2.78 -0.89
N LEU A 8 -4.57 3.14 0.29
CA LEU A 8 -3.14 3.32 0.59
C LEU A 8 -2.59 2.03 1.20
N MET A 9 -1.55 1.47 0.60
CA MET A 9 -0.93 0.23 1.08
C MET A 9 0.14 0.54 2.14
N PHE A 10 -0.22 0.47 3.41
CA PHE A 10 0.73 0.64 4.51
C PHE A 10 1.55 -0.65 4.74
N LEU A 11 2.86 -0.58 4.54
CA LEU A 11 3.77 -1.73 4.66
C LEU A 11 4.55 -1.77 5.98
N GLY A 12 4.48 -0.69 6.78
CA GLY A 12 5.32 -0.56 7.97
C GLY A 12 6.80 -0.72 7.60
N ASN A 13 7.52 -1.51 8.40
CA ASN A 13 8.93 -1.88 8.19
C ASN A 13 9.07 -3.34 7.70
N ALA A 14 8.22 -3.78 6.76
CA ALA A 14 8.26 -5.16 6.25
C ALA A 14 9.67 -5.60 5.87
N ALA A 15 10.14 -6.69 6.49
CA ALA A 15 11.53 -7.15 6.38
C ALA A 15 11.91 -7.61 4.96
N ASP A 16 10.93 -8.07 4.18
CA ASP A 16 11.07 -8.50 2.79
C ASP A 16 9.70 -8.52 2.07
N GLN A 17 9.71 -8.90 0.80
CA GLN A 17 8.50 -9.00 -0.02
C GLN A 17 7.49 -10.02 0.50
N LEU A 18 7.95 -11.12 1.12
CA LEU A 18 7.08 -12.17 1.64
C LEU A 18 6.30 -11.68 2.86
N ALA A 19 6.90 -10.82 3.70
CA ALA A 19 6.23 -10.16 4.80
C ALA A 19 5.11 -9.22 4.30
N ALA A 20 5.26 -8.63 3.11
CA ALA A 20 4.25 -7.78 2.46
C ALA A 20 3.23 -8.54 1.59
N LYS A 21 3.20 -9.89 1.63
CA LYS A 21 2.39 -10.73 0.71
C LYS A 21 0.91 -10.36 0.64
N THR A 22 0.31 -9.92 1.75
CA THR A 22 -1.11 -9.51 1.76
C THR A 22 -1.30 -8.26 0.90
N ALA A 23 -0.44 -7.26 1.08
CA ALA A 23 -0.49 -6.03 0.32
C ALA A 23 -0.14 -6.28 -1.16
N GLN A 24 0.87 -7.11 -1.41
CA GLN A 24 1.22 -7.56 -2.76
C GLN A 24 0.07 -8.29 -3.46
N GLY A 25 -0.64 -9.17 -2.75
CA GLY A 25 -1.81 -9.85 -3.28
C GLY A 25 -2.92 -8.88 -3.69
N ILE A 26 -3.21 -7.88 -2.84
CA ILE A 26 -4.21 -6.86 -3.14
C ILE A 26 -3.80 -6.06 -4.40
N VAL A 27 -2.56 -5.62 -4.50
CA VAL A 27 -2.05 -4.90 -5.68
C VAL A 27 -2.08 -5.78 -6.93
N HIS A 28 -1.77 -7.07 -6.81
CA HIS A 28 -1.82 -7.99 -7.94
C HIS A 28 -3.23 -8.16 -8.49
N TRP A 29 -4.23 -8.33 -7.62
CA TRP A 29 -5.61 -8.62 -8.04
C TRP A 29 -6.48 -7.37 -8.24
N ARG A 30 -6.12 -6.24 -7.64
CA ARG A 30 -6.89 -4.99 -7.58
C ARG A 30 -5.97 -3.76 -7.68
N ARG A 31 -5.06 -3.77 -8.66
CA ARG A 31 -4.07 -2.68 -8.87
C ARG A 31 -4.73 -1.30 -8.93
N ASP A 32 -5.84 -1.17 -9.65
CA ASP A 32 -6.56 0.09 -9.84
C ASP A 32 -7.20 0.64 -8.56
N TRP A 33 -7.32 -0.19 -7.51
CA TRP A 33 -7.80 0.27 -6.21
C TRP A 33 -6.67 0.79 -5.34
N CYS A 34 -5.41 0.49 -5.66
CA CYS A 34 -4.26 0.82 -4.83
C CYS A 34 -3.54 2.03 -5.42
N ILE A 35 -3.75 3.20 -4.82
CA ILE A 35 -3.25 4.46 -5.40
C ILE A 35 -1.86 4.85 -4.91
N GLY A 36 -1.40 4.24 -3.81
CA GLY A 36 -0.09 4.51 -3.24
C GLY A 36 0.34 3.44 -2.23
N GLN A 37 1.59 3.53 -1.80
CA GLN A 37 2.17 2.77 -0.70
C GLN A 37 2.78 3.71 0.34
N LEU A 38 2.83 3.27 1.58
CA LEU A 38 3.51 3.97 2.67
C LEU A 38 4.45 2.98 3.37
N ARG A 39 5.74 3.32 3.40
CA ARG A 39 6.80 2.53 4.02
C ARG A 39 7.41 3.30 5.18
N LEU A 40 7.69 2.59 6.27
CA LEU A 40 8.52 3.11 7.35
C LEU A 40 9.99 2.81 7.08
N GLU A 41 10.86 3.39 7.90
CA GLU A 41 12.29 3.13 7.87
C GLU A 41 12.58 1.62 7.95
N ASN A 42 13.59 1.16 7.19
CA ASN A 42 14.01 -0.25 7.09
C ASN A 42 12.96 -1.20 6.47
N CYS A 43 11.98 -0.69 5.73
CA CYS A 43 11.10 -1.52 4.90
C CYS A 43 11.83 -1.96 3.62
N ASN A 44 11.95 -3.27 3.39
CA ASN A 44 12.61 -3.85 2.22
C ASN A 44 11.62 -4.43 1.20
N ALA A 45 10.32 -4.17 1.39
CA ALA A 45 9.28 -4.52 0.44
C ALA A 45 8.99 -3.33 -0.49
N ASP A 46 8.57 -3.63 -1.72
CA ASP A 46 8.09 -2.64 -2.67
C ASP A 46 6.92 -3.22 -3.46
N LEU A 47 5.84 -2.44 -3.61
CA LEU A 47 4.67 -2.84 -4.41
C LEU A 47 4.67 -2.19 -5.80
N GLY A 48 5.65 -1.32 -6.09
CA GLY A 48 5.72 -0.55 -7.33
C GLY A 48 4.56 0.44 -7.46
N LEU A 49 4.07 0.96 -6.33
CA LEU A 49 3.11 2.05 -6.26
C LEU A 49 3.82 3.37 -5.91
N PRO A 50 3.21 4.53 -6.19
CA PRO A 50 3.72 5.80 -5.70
C PRO A 50 3.85 5.81 -4.18
N GLU A 51 4.92 6.39 -3.64
CA GLU A 51 4.98 6.71 -2.20
C GLU A 51 3.97 7.83 -1.89
N MET A 52 3.19 7.66 -0.83
CA MET A 52 2.23 8.66 -0.37
C MET A 52 2.21 8.73 1.15
N GLU A 53 2.18 9.96 1.65
CA GLU A 53 1.86 10.23 3.05
C GLU A 53 0.35 10.05 3.31
N VAL A 54 -0.02 9.87 4.57
CA VAL A 54 -1.43 9.68 4.97
C VAL A 54 -2.30 10.87 4.55
N SER A 55 -1.77 12.10 4.63
CA SER A 55 -2.47 13.31 4.21
C SER A 55 -2.73 13.38 2.70
N GLU A 56 -1.76 12.93 1.90
CA GLU A 56 -1.88 12.88 0.44
C GLU A 56 -2.90 11.82 0.01
N ALA A 57 -2.86 10.64 0.63
CA ALA A 57 -3.82 9.58 0.38
C ALA A 57 -5.25 10.01 0.74
N ALA A 58 -5.43 10.67 1.89
CA ALA A 58 -6.74 11.20 2.30
C ALA A 58 -7.27 12.25 1.31
N ALA A 59 -6.41 13.15 0.80
CA ALA A 59 -6.79 14.11 -0.23
C ALA A 59 -7.15 13.43 -1.57
N ALA A 60 -6.56 12.26 -1.86
CA ALA A 60 -6.86 11.44 -3.02
C ALA A 60 -8.05 10.48 -2.84
N GLY A 61 -8.72 10.50 -1.68
CA GLY A 61 -9.98 9.79 -1.44
C GLY A 61 -9.86 8.42 -0.75
N VAL A 62 -8.70 8.13 -0.13
CA VAL A 62 -8.52 6.96 0.76
C VAL A 62 -9.16 7.20 2.12
#